data_AF-A0A381U8Z9-F1
#
_entry.id   AF-A0A381U8Z9-F1
#
_cell.length_a   1.000
_cell.length_b   1.000
_cell.length_c   1.000
_cell.angle_alpha   90.00
_cell.angle_beta   90.00
_cell.angle_gamma   90.00
#
_symmetry.space_group_name_H-M   'P 1'
#
loop_
_entity.id
_entity.type
_entity.pdbx_description
1 polymer ?
#
loop_
_entity_poly.entity_id
_entity_poly.type
_entity_poly.pdbx_seq_one_letter_code
_entity_poly.pdbx_strand_id
1 'polypeptide(L)'
;VSEDQYMMHFSHEFFFLKEVEHMERLSDKSYAPEVDKIDISKLAIYLPRYDNLNHLIAENKAPDDWKEQVHKIIEDLERGNIYKLNLFTHCFYVKEGKLHIIDLYGCVFDDEIVMFDQINPILSKRSRNLFLQFKELDGIMDMREAYRYSKVNNVWNLQ
;
A
#
# COMPACT_ATOMS: atom_id res chain seq x y z
N VAL A 1 10.98 3.50 19.74
CA VAL A 1 9.97 2.51 19.30
C VAL A 1 9.97 1.43 20.36
N SER A 2 8.85 1.18 21.03
CA SER A 2 8.71 0.05 21.96
C SER A 2 8.65 -1.27 21.18
N GLU A 3 8.75 -2.42 21.87
CA GLU A 3 8.66 -3.74 21.21
C GLU A 3 7.30 -3.96 20.51
N ASP A 4 6.24 -3.36 21.05
CA ASP A 4 4.85 -3.47 20.55
C ASP A 4 4.49 -2.46 19.45
N GLN A 5 5.46 -1.68 18.97
CA GLN A 5 5.20 -0.60 18.02
C GLN A 5 5.98 -0.82 16.73
N TYR A 6 5.30 -0.58 15.61
CA TYR A 6 5.88 -0.49 14.29
C TYR A 6 6.00 0.99 13.89
N MET A 7 7.12 1.36 13.28
CA MET A 7 7.39 2.73 12.84
C MET A 7 7.61 2.74 11.34
N MET A 8 6.70 3.39 10.61
CA MET A 8 6.90 3.76 9.22
C MET A 8 7.69 5.07 9.18
N HIS A 9 8.84 5.05 8.52
CA HIS A 9 9.67 6.26 8.35
C HIS A 9 9.86 6.53 6.86
N PHE A 10 9.63 7.78 6.47
CA PHE A 10 9.67 8.22 5.09
C PHE A 10 10.86 9.16 4.88
N SER A 11 11.64 8.93 3.82
CA SER A 11 12.73 9.83 3.41
C SER A 11 12.28 10.99 2.52
N HIS A 12 10.99 11.00 2.15
CA HIS A 12 10.43 11.90 1.15
C HIS A 12 9.03 12.33 1.58
N GLU A 13 8.85 13.64 1.72
CA GLU A 13 7.61 14.27 2.18
C GLU A 13 6.41 13.90 1.31
N PHE A 14 6.58 13.81 -0.01
CA PHE A 14 5.51 13.44 -0.94
C PHE A 14 4.83 12.10 -0.57
N PHE A 15 5.60 11.05 -0.28
CA PHE A 15 5.02 9.74 0.09
C PHE A 15 4.46 9.73 1.50
N PHE A 16 5.07 10.47 2.42
CA PHE A 16 4.52 10.64 3.76
C PHE A 16 3.14 11.30 3.70
N LEU A 17 3.00 12.39 2.93
CA LEU A 17 1.72 13.08 2.75
C LEU A 17 0.70 12.17 2.06
N LYS A 18 1.10 11.40 1.04
CA LYS A 18 0.20 10.40 0.43
C LYS A 18 -0.24 9.31 1.41
N GLU A 19 0.65 8.82 2.26
CA GLU A 19 0.29 7.84 3.30
C GLU A 19 -0.79 8.42 4.22
N VAL A 20 -0.56 9.62 4.74
CA VAL A 20 -1.48 10.31 5.66
C VAL A 20 -2.83 10.60 5.00
N GLU A 21 -2.83 11.08 3.75
CA GLU A 21 -4.06 11.36 3.00
C GLU A 21 -4.93 10.10 2.87
N HIS A 22 -4.33 8.97 2.50
CA HIS A 22 -5.08 7.73 2.32
C HIS A 22 -5.49 7.09 3.64
N MET A 23 -4.70 7.24 4.71
CA MET A 23 -5.13 6.87 6.07
C MET A 23 -6.38 7.65 6.49
N GLU A 24 -6.40 8.96 6.25
CA GLU A 24 -7.54 9.82 6.59
C GLU A 24 -8.79 9.43 5.79
N ARG A 25 -8.65 9.25 4.47
CA ARG A 25 -9.77 8.86 3.58
C ARG A 25 -10.36 7.49 3.92
N LEU A 26 -9.55 6.57 4.41
CA LEU A 26 -9.98 5.22 4.75
C LEU A 26 -10.34 5.08 6.24
N SER A 27 -10.30 6.15 7.03
CA SER A 27 -10.43 6.09 8.49
C SER A 27 -11.76 5.47 8.99
N ASP A 28 -12.81 5.44 8.17
CA ASP A 28 -14.10 4.81 8.47
C ASP A 28 -14.16 3.32 8.08
N LYS A 29 -13.15 2.82 7.37
CA LYS A 29 -13.08 1.44 6.89
C LYS A 29 -12.53 0.52 7.96
N SER A 30 -13.18 -0.63 8.13
CA SER A 30 -12.76 -1.63 9.13
C SER A 30 -11.37 -2.23 8.88
N TYR A 31 -10.87 -2.15 7.64
CA TYR A 31 -9.56 -2.66 7.24
C TYR A 31 -8.46 -1.57 7.23
N ALA A 32 -8.80 -0.34 7.61
CA ALA A 32 -7.83 0.75 7.65
C ALA A 32 -6.73 0.50 8.69
N PRO A 33 -5.52 1.05 8.48
CA PRO A 33 -4.46 0.97 9.47
C PRO A 33 -4.86 1.65 10.79
N GLU A 34 -4.52 1.01 11.90
CA GLU A 34 -4.62 1.63 13.23
C GLU A 34 -3.39 2.49 13.49
N VAL A 35 -3.59 3.76 13.85
CA VAL A 35 -2.51 4.74 14.02
C VAL A 35 -2.42 5.21 15.46
N ASP A 36 -1.27 5.00 16.11
CA ASP A 36 -0.99 5.53 17.45
C ASP A 36 -0.65 7.02 17.40
N LYS A 37 0.22 7.38 16.43
CA LYS A 37 0.78 8.73 16.34
C LYS A 37 1.32 9.02 14.94
N ILE A 38 1.12 10.25 14.48
CA ILE A 38 1.81 10.83 13.31
C ILE A 38 2.76 11.92 13.80
N ASP A 39 4.05 11.84 13.44
CA ASP A 39 5.08 12.84 13.74
C ASP A 39 5.59 13.45 12.43
N ILE A 40 4.93 14.54 12.02
CA ILE A 40 5.21 15.25 10.76
C ILE A 40 6.65 15.77 10.73
N SER A 41 7.19 16.22 11.86
CA SER A 41 8.55 16.75 11.95
C SER A 41 9.63 15.71 11.62
N LYS A 42 9.30 14.42 11.77
CA LYS A 42 10.17 13.28 11.49
C LYS A 42 9.72 12.47 10.28
N LEU A 43 8.65 12.88 9.60
CA LEU A 43 7.99 12.11 8.54
C LEU A 43 7.79 10.65 8.97
N ALA A 44 7.27 10.47 10.18
CA ALA A 44 7.13 9.15 10.81
C ALA A 44 5.69 8.89 11.26
N ILE A 45 5.23 7.65 11.06
CA ILE A 45 3.94 7.16 11.52
C ILE A 45 4.19 5.95 12.42
N TYR A 46 3.54 5.96 13.58
CA TYR A 46 3.64 4.90 14.58
C TYR A 46 2.31 4.13 14.60
N LEU A 47 2.41 2.82 14.41
CA LEU A 47 1.29 1.88 14.38
C LEU A 47 1.52 0.80 15.45
N PRO A 48 0.46 0.19 16.01
CA PRO A 48 0.62 -1.04 16.78
C PRO A 48 1.25 -2.14 15.92
N ARG A 49 2.06 -2.99 16.55
CA ARG A 49 2.71 -4.10 15.86
C ARG A 49 1.75 -5.29 15.73
N TYR A 50 1.49 -5.69 14.49
CA TYR A 50 0.72 -6.88 14.14
C TYR A 50 1.51 -7.81 13.23
N ASP A 51 1.06 -9.07 13.10
CA ASP A 51 1.70 -10.04 12.22
C ASP A 51 1.40 -9.73 10.75
N ASN A 52 2.47 -9.70 9.96
CA ASN A 52 2.41 -9.48 8.53
C ASN A 52 1.85 -10.70 7.80
N LEU A 53 0.94 -10.51 6.85
CA LEU A 53 0.32 -11.62 6.12
C LEU A 53 1.35 -12.47 5.36
N ASN A 54 2.41 -11.88 4.81
CA ASN A 54 3.46 -12.64 4.11
C ASN A 54 4.16 -13.63 5.06
N HIS A 55 4.47 -13.21 6.29
CA HIS A 55 5.05 -14.11 7.30
C HIS A 55 4.07 -15.20 7.71
N LEU A 56 2.81 -14.84 7.95
CA LEU A 56 1.78 -15.81 8.30
C LEU A 56 1.55 -16.86 7.20
N ILE A 57 1.63 -16.48 5.92
CA ILE A 57 1.57 -17.42 4.80
C ILE A 57 2.77 -18.36 4.82
N ALA A 58 3.99 -17.84 4.97
CA ALA A 58 5.21 -18.64 5.01
C ALA A 58 5.22 -19.65 6.17
N GLU A 59 4.62 -19.28 7.30
CA GLU A 59 4.50 -20.13 8.49
C GLU A 59 3.27 -21.06 8.48
N ASN A 60 2.44 -21.02 7.43
CA ASN A 60 1.14 -21.70 7.38
C ASN A 60 0.20 -21.35 8.55
N LYS A 61 0.18 -20.08 8.96
CA LYS A 61 -0.65 -19.50 10.03
C LYS A 61 -1.61 -18.41 9.57
N ALA A 62 -1.66 -18.12 8.27
CA ALA A 62 -2.61 -17.15 7.72
C ALA A 62 -4.07 -17.62 7.93
N PRO A 63 -5.04 -16.70 8.15
CA PRO A 63 -6.46 -17.06 8.23
C PRO A 63 -6.92 -17.78 6.95
N ASP A 64 -7.72 -18.85 7.06
CA ASP A 64 -8.13 -19.66 5.89
C ASP A 64 -8.83 -18.84 4.79
N ASP A 65 -9.55 -17.78 5.17
CA ASP A 65 -10.29 -16.90 4.28
C ASP A 65 -9.49 -15.67 3.82
N TRP A 66 -8.17 -15.61 4.05
CA TRP A 66 -7.36 -14.42 3.77
C TRP A 66 -7.48 -13.93 2.33
N LYS A 67 -7.58 -14.84 1.36
CA LYS A 67 -7.73 -14.50 -0.07
C LYS A 67 -9.05 -13.79 -0.33
N GLU A 68 -10.12 -14.24 0.31
CA GLU A 68 -11.45 -13.64 0.16
C GLU A 68 -11.47 -12.25 0.80
N GLN A 69 -10.84 -12.11 1.98
CA GLN A 69 -10.70 -10.81 2.63
C GLN A 69 -9.91 -9.81 1.76
N VAL A 70 -8.79 -10.22 1.16
CA VAL A 70 -8.01 -9.38 0.22
C VAL A 70 -8.87 -8.94 -0.97
N HIS A 71 -9.63 -9.84 -1.58
CA HIS A 71 -10.53 -9.48 -2.69
C HIS A 71 -11.58 -8.45 -2.26
N LYS A 72 -12.22 -8.63 -1.10
CA LYS A 72 -13.23 -7.70 -0.59
C LYS A 72 -12.64 -6.31 -0.33
N ILE A 73 -11.43 -6.24 0.21
CA ILE A 73 -10.73 -4.96 0.41
C ILE A 73 -10.46 -4.29 -0.93
N ILE A 74 -9.91 -5.01 -1.91
CA ILE A 74 -9.64 -4.46 -3.25
C ILE A 74 -10.92 -3.96 -3.91
N GLU A 75 -12.01 -4.73 -3.86
CA GLU A 75 -13.30 -4.31 -4.42
C GLU A 75 -13.85 -3.05 -3.74
N ASP A 76 -13.72 -2.93 -2.41
CA ASP A 76 -14.18 -1.74 -1.69
C ASP A 76 -13.33 -0.50 -2.04
N LEU A 77 -12.01 -0.66 -2.16
CA LEU A 77 -11.11 0.39 -2.64
C LEU A 77 -11.51 0.84 -4.06
N GLU A 78 -11.73 -0.10 -4.98
CA GLU A 78 -12.15 0.21 -6.36
C GLU A 78 -13.50 0.95 -6.39
N ARG A 79 -14.48 0.55 -5.57
CA ARG A 79 -15.76 1.26 -5.44
C ARG A 79 -15.59 2.68 -4.89
N GLY A 80 -14.55 2.91 -4.10
CA GLY A 80 -14.16 4.22 -3.58
C GLY A 80 -13.29 5.05 -4.53
N ASN A 81 -13.06 4.60 -5.77
CA ASN A 81 -12.11 5.22 -6.72
C ASN A 81 -10.66 5.28 -6.20
N ILE A 82 -10.26 4.32 -5.36
CA ILE A 82 -8.91 4.19 -4.81
C ILE A 82 -8.26 2.95 -5.40
N TYR A 83 -7.11 3.12 -6.06
CA TYR A 83 -6.36 2.06 -6.71
C TYR A 83 -5.02 1.86 -6.02
N LYS A 84 -4.89 0.78 -5.25
CA LYS A 84 -3.64 0.43 -4.58
C LYS A 84 -2.72 -0.31 -5.55
N LEU A 85 -1.53 0.25 -5.83
CA LEU A 85 -0.56 -0.37 -6.76
C LEU A 85 0.31 -1.45 -6.09
N ASN A 86 0.57 -1.32 -4.80
CA ASN A 86 1.36 -2.25 -4.00
C ASN A 86 0.46 -3.29 -3.30
N LEU A 87 -0.16 -4.17 -4.08
CA LEU A 87 -1.03 -5.24 -3.56
C LEU A 87 -0.27 -6.50 -3.09
N PHE A 88 0.97 -6.34 -2.62
CA PHE A 88 1.76 -7.47 -2.12
C PHE A 88 1.23 -7.94 -0.76
N THR A 89 1.39 -9.23 -0.46
CA THR A 89 1.02 -9.81 0.85
C THR A 89 1.68 -9.11 2.03
N HIS A 90 2.87 -8.52 1.85
CA HIS A 90 3.53 -7.76 2.92
C HIS A 90 2.91 -6.38 3.19
N CYS A 91 2.02 -5.89 2.33
CA CYS A 91 1.27 -4.65 2.58
C CYS A 91 -0.03 -4.90 3.36
N PHE A 92 -0.19 -6.10 3.94
CA PHE A 92 -1.31 -6.48 4.80
C PHE A 92 -0.81 -7.02 6.14
N TYR A 93 -1.57 -6.76 7.20
CA TYR A 93 -1.38 -7.37 8.52
C TYR A 93 -2.68 -7.97 9.03
N VAL A 94 -2.57 -8.88 10.00
CA VAL A 94 -3.72 -9.55 10.60
C VAL A 94 -3.91 -9.10 12.05
N LYS A 95 -5.12 -8.63 12.35
CA LYS A 95 -5.61 -8.31 13.69
C LYS A 95 -6.85 -9.15 13.96
N GLU A 96 -6.80 -10.02 14.98
CA GLU A 96 -7.96 -10.83 15.39
C GLU A 96 -8.60 -11.64 14.23
N GLY A 97 -7.77 -12.18 13.33
CA GLY A 97 -8.21 -12.92 12.15
C GLY A 97 -8.76 -12.07 11.00
N LYS A 98 -8.70 -10.73 11.12
CA LYS A 98 -9.11 -9.79 10.08
C LYS A 98 -7.91 -9.10 9.44
N LEU A 99 -7.97 -8.96 8.13
CA LEU A 99 -6.95 -8.27 7.35
C LEU A 99 -7.16 -6.76 7.38
N HIS A 100 -6.05 -6.08 7.59
CA HIS A 100 -5.90 -4.65 7.44
C HIS A 100 -4.80 -4.36 6.42
N ILE A 101 -4.83 -3.17 5.84
CA ILE A 101 -3.83 -2.71 4.86
C ILE A 101 -2.86 -1.70 5.49
N ILE A 102 -1.66 -1.62 4.94
CA ILE A 102 -0.62 -0.60 5.21
C ILE A 102 0.05 -0.17 3.90
N ASP A 103 1.03 0.72 3.98
CA ASP A 103 1.76 1.28 2.84
C ASP A 103 0.81 1.92 1.82
N LEU A 104 -0.07 2.79 2.30
CA LEU A 104 -1.09 3.47 1.52
C LEU A 104 -0.55 4.57 0.58
N TYR A 105 0.73 4.95 0.68
CA TYR A 105 1.39 5.87 -0.24
C TYR A 105 1.39 5.38 -1.69
N GLY A 106 1.21 4.07 -1.92
CA GLY A 106 1.05 3.44 -3.22
C GLY A 106 -0.38 3.45 -3.77
N CYS A 107 -1.34 4.06 -3.07
CA CYS A 107 -2.69 4.29 -3.57
C CYS A 107 -2.74 5.51 -4.48
N VAL A 108 -3.55 5.42 -5.53
CA VAL A 108 -3.80 6.50 -6.50
C VAL A 108 -5.27 6.57 -6.90
N PHE A 109 -5.66 7.70 -7.47
CA PHE A 109 -6.99 7.91 -8.07
C PHE A 109 -6.92 7.78 -9.59
N ASP A 110 -8.05 7.48 -10.24
CA ASP A 110 -8.13 7.38 -11.72
C ASP A 110 -7.79 8.70 -12.42
N ASP A 111 -8.08 9.83 -11.78
CA ASP A 111 -7.84 11.19 -12.27
C ASP A 111 -6.54 11.82 -11.71
N GLU A 112 -5.76 11.07 -10.92
CA GLU A 112 -4.53 11.58 -10.35
C GLU A 112 -3.41 11.66 -11.38
N ILE A 113 -2.90 12.87 -11.62
CA ILE A 113 -1.70 13.06 -12.45
C ILE A 113 -0.47 12.79 -11.60
N VAL A 114 0.22 11.69 -11.90
CA VAL A 114 1.48 11.33 -11.26
C VAL A 114 2.61 11.43 -12.26
N MET A 115 3.63 12.21 -11.95
CA MET A 115 4.84 12.32 -12.76
C MET A 115 5.82 11.20 -12.39
N PHE A 116 6.49 10.63 -13.40
CA PHE A 116 7.50 9.59 -13.16
C PHE A 116 8.57 10.04 -12.14
N ASP A 117 8.99 11.31 -12.20
CA ASP A 117 10.02 11.84 -11.32
C ASP A 117 9.58 11.92 -9.85
N GLN A 118 8.27 12.00 -9.57
CA GLN A 118 7.75 11.93 -8.20
C GLN A 118 7.91 10.52 -7.62
N ILE A 119 7.71 9.47 -8.43
CA ILE A 119 7.76 8.07 -7.97
C ILE A 119 9.16 7.46 -8.07
N ASN A 120 9.99 7.91 -9.00
CA ASN A 120 11.32 7.36 -9.28
C ASN A 120 12.24 7.19 -8.05
N PRO A 121 12.23 8.07 -7.03
CA PRO A 121 13.08 7.93 -5.84
C PRO A 121 12.82 6.66 -5.01
N ILE A 122 11.58 6.14 -5.01
CA ILE A 122 11.22 4.93 -4.24
C ILE A 122 11.26 3.65 -5.07
N LEU A 123 11.41 3.77 -6.40
CA LEU A 123 11.43 2.61 -7.27
C LEU A 123 12.77 1.90 -7.19
N SER A 124 12.72 0.60 -6.88
CA SER A 124 13.85 -0.31 -7.11
C SER A 124 14.25 -0.30 -8.59
N LYS A 125 15.47 -0.76 -8.92
CA LYS A 125 15.89 -0.89 -10.33
C LYS A 125 14.91 -1.72 -11.17
N ARG A 126 14.35 -2.80 -10.59
CA ARG A 126 13.34 -3.65 -11.23
C ARG A 126 12.04 -2.88 -11.45
N SER A 127 11.52 -2.25 -10.39
CA SER A 127 10.28 -1.48 -10.45
C SER A 127 10.40 -0.30 -11.42
N ARG A 128 11.55 0.38 -11.45
CA ARG A 128 11.82 1.46 -12.40
C ARG A 128 11.66 1.02 -13.84
N ASN A 129 12.26 -0.11 -14.22
CA ASN A 129 12.16 -0.64 -15.59
C ASN A 129 10.73 -1.04 -15.97
N LEU A 130 9.95 -1.49 -14.99
CA LEU A 130 8.52 -1.75 -15.18
C LEU A 130 7.76 -0.45 -15.40
N PHE A 131 7.89 0.51 -14.48
CA PHE A 131 7.14 1.77 -14.53
C PHE A 131 7.51 2.64 -15.73
N LEU A 132 8.73 2.54 -16.28
CA LEU A 132 9.08 3.20 -17.54
C LEU A 132 8.19 2.77 -18.72
N GLN A 133 7.54 1.60 -18.66
CA GLN A 133 6.60 1.15 -19.70
C GLN A 133 5.25 1.84 -19.63
N PHE A 134 4.92 2.45 -18.48
CA PHE A 134 3.69 3.20 -18.24
C PHE A 134 3.91 4.71 -18.33
N LYS A 135 5.12 5.15 -18.68
CA LYS A 135 5.47 6.57 -18.77
C LYS A 135 5.12 7.11 -20.15
N GLU A 136 4.27 8.14 -20.18
CA GLU A 136 3.94 8.89 -21.38
C GLU A 136 5.07 9.87 -21.79
N LEU A 137 4.97 10.44 -22.99
CA LEU A 137 6.03 11.28 -23.58
C LEU A 137 6.34 12.55 -22.76
N ASP A 138 5.35 13.10 -22.07
CA ASP A 138 5.49 14.27 -21.19
C ASP A 138 5.93 13.91 -19.76
N GLY A 139 6.07 12.62 -19.48
CA GLY A 139 6.49 12.09 -18.18
C GLY A 139 5.37 11.81 -17.19
N ILE A 140 4.11 11.96 -17.60
CA ILE A 140 2.94 11.48 -16.85
C ILE A 140 2.92 9.95 -16.86
N MET A 141 2.43 9.37 -15.77
CA MET A 141 2.25 7.93 -15.59
C MET A 141 0.82 7.51 -15.94
N ASP A 142 0.67 6.49 -16.78
CA ASP A 142 -0.61 5.77 -16.94
C ASP A 142 -0.86 4.90 -15.71
N MET A 143 -1.48 5.50 -14.70
CA MET A 143 -1.75 4.85 -13.42
C MET A 143 -2.81 3.76 -13.53
N ARG A 144 -3.71 3.85 -14.53
CA ARG A 144 -4.71 2.82 -14.78
C ARG A 144 -4.04 1.54 -15.29
N GLU A 145 -3.10 1.66 -16.22
CA GLU A 145 -2.35 0.50 -16.71
C GLU A 145 -1.40 -0.05 -15.65
N ALA A 146 -0.74 0.82 -14.88
CA ALA A 146 0.07 0.40 -13.73
C ALA A 146 -0.75 -0.39 -12.69
N TYR A 147 -1.99 0.04 -12.43
CA TYR A 147 -2.91 -0.66 -11.55
C TYR A 147 -3.35 -2.02 -12.12
N ARG A 148 -3.75 -2.08 -13.39
CA ARG A 148 -4.11 -3.35 -14.05
C ARG A 148 -2.98 -4.37 -13.99
N TYR A 149 -1.76 -3.93 -14.27
CA TYR A 149 -0.58 -4.77 -14.13
C TYR A 149 -0.43 -5.27 -12.69
N SER A 150 -0.54 -4.37 -11.72
CA SER A 150 -0.38 -4.69 -10.29
C SER A 150 -1.44 -5.66 -9.78
N LYS A 151 -2.71 -5.51 -10.18
CA LYS A 151 -3.81 -6.40 -9.80
C LYS A 151 -3.58 -7.84 -10.27
N VAL A 152 -3.03 -8.00 -11.48
CA VAL A 152 -2.73 -9.33 -12.04
C VAL A 152 -1.47 -9.93 -11.41
N ASN A 153 -0.43 -9.11 -11.19
CA ASN A 153 0.90 -9.62 -10.87
C ASN A 153 1.28 -9.57 -9.39
N ASN A 154 0.69 -8.69 -8.57
CA ASN A 154 1.13 -8.48 -7.18
C ASN A 154 0.22 -9.15 -6.15
N VAL A 155 -1.08 -9.31 -6.46
CA VAL A 155 -2.07 -9.89 -5.52
C VAL A 155 -1.81 -11.39 -5.29
N TRP A 156 -1.33 -12.11 -6.32
CA TRP A 156 -1.27 -13.58 -6.33
C TRP A 156 0.12 -14.16 -6.52
N ASN A 157 1.08 -13.39 -7.03
CA ASN A 157 2.44 -13.89 -7.19
C ASN A 157 3.22 -13.62 -5.91
N LEU A 158 3.23 -14.64 -5.06
CA LEU A 158 4.28 -14.86 -4.08
C LEU A 158 5.59 -15.05 -4.86
N GLN A 159 6.38 -13.98 -5.03
CA GLN A 159 7.79 -14.06 -5.42
C GLN A 159 8.63 -13.24 -4.46
#